data_AF-A0A2V8L340-F1
#
_entry.id   AF-A0A2V8L340-F1
#
_cell.length_a   1.000
_cell.length_b   1.000
_cell.length_c   1.000
_cell.angle_alpha   90.00
_cell.angle_beta   90.00
_cell.angle_gamma   90.00
#
_symmetry.space_group_name_H-M   'P 1'
#
loop_
_entity.id
_entity.type
_entity.pdbx_description
1 polymer ?
#
loop_
_entity_poly.entity_id
_entity_poly.type
_entity_poly.pdbx_seq_one_letter_code
_entity_poly.pdbx_strand_id
1 'polypeptide(L)' 'MKNTSNKSIGSLTLVLSLSLLFLCASAFAHHGNSAYDEQARVTIKGTVTEFVWTNPHSQIYLDVKDKNGKIV' A
#
# COMPACT_ATOMS: atom_id res chain seq x y z
N MET A 1 -39.57 33.77 -14.82
CA MET A 1 -38.11 33.53 -14.87
C MET A 1 -37.79 32.27 -14.07
N LYS A 2 -37.17 31.24 -14.67
CA LYS A 2 -36.80 30.01 -13.94
C LYS A 2 -35.55 30.32 -13.10
N ASN A 3 -35.61 30.05 -11.80
CA ASN A 3 -34.51 30.32 -10.85
C ASN A 3 -33.27 29.47 -11.23
N THR A 4 -32.33 30.08 -11.94
CA THR A 4 -31.08 29.45 -12.42
C THR A 4 -30.02 29.31 -11.33
N SER A 5 -30.15 30.05 -10.22
CA SER A 5 -29.25 30.01 -9.07
C SER A 5 -29.13 28.60 -8.48
N ASN A 6 -30.26 27.94 -8.23
CA ASN A 6 -30.27 26.59 -7.63
C ASN A 6 -29.64 25.53 -8.54
N LYS A 7 -29.69 25.71 -9.86
CA LYS A 7 -29.02 24.82 -10.83
C LYS A 7 -27.50 25.00 -10.83
N SER A 8 -27.03 26.24 -10.67
CA SER A 8 -25.61 26.56 -10.55
C SER A 8 -25.01 26.00 -9.26
N ILE A 9 -25.72 26.11 -8.14
CA ILE A 9 -25.29 25.58 -6.84
C ILE A 9 -25.24 24.04 -6.88
N GLY A 10 -26.27 23.39 -7.44
CA GLY A 10 -26.27 21.93 -7.59
C GLY A 10 -25.14 21.40 -8.49
N SER A 11 -24.82 22.13 -9.57
CA SER A 11 -23.71 21.77 -10.45
C SER A 11 -22.35 21.93 -9.77
N LEU A 12 -22.17 23.00 -8.99
CA LEU A 12 -20.92 23.24 -8.24
C LEU A 12 -20.70 22.18 -7.15
N THR A 13 -21.75 21.83 -6.40
CA THR A 13 -21.68 20.76 -5.40
C THR A 13 -21.30 19.42 -6.04
N LEU A 14 -21.90 19.08 -7.19
CA LEU A 14 -21.60 17.83 -7.89
C LEU A 14 -20.13 17.78 -8.37
N VAL A 15 -19.63 18.86 -8.96
CA VAL A 15 -18.23 18.94 -9.42
C VAL A 15 -17.26 18.82 -8.24
N LEU A 16 -17.55 19.48 -7.12
CA LEU A 16 -16.73 19.42 -5.92
C LEU A 16 -16.73 18.00 -5.31
N SER A 17 -17.90 17.36 -5.22
CA SER A 17 -18.02 15.98 -4.73
C SER A 17 -17.26 14.99 -5.62
N LEU A 18 -17.38 15.09 -6.94
CA LEU A 18 -16.62 14.23 -7.86
C LEU A 18 -15.11 14.46 -7.73
N SER A 19 -14.68 15.72 -7.62
CA SER A 19 -13.26 16.07 -7.47
C SER A 19 -12.67 15.47 -6.18
N LEU A 20 -13.41 15.51 -5.07
CA LEU A 20 -13.01 14.87 -3.81
C LEU A 20 -12.91 13.34 -3.95
N LEU A 21 -13.85 12.70 -4.65
CA LEU A 21 -13.80 11.25 -4.89
C LEU A 21 -12.57 10.84 -5.73
N PHE A 22 -12.20 11.63 -6.74
CA PHE A 22 -10.99 11.37 -7.53
C PHE A 22 -9.70 11.52 -6.72
N LEU A 23 -9.64 12.42 -5.73
CA LEU A 23 -8.50 12.55 -4.82
C LEU A 23 -8.30 11.30 -3.93
N CYS A 24 -9.37 10.56 -3.64
CA CYS A 24 -9.26 9.31 -2.87
C CYS A 24 -8.73 8.13 -3.70
N ALA A 25 -8.72 8.22 -5.04
CA ALA A 25 -8.25 7.12 -5.89
C ALA A 25 -6.74 6.84 -5.76
N SER A 26 -5.93 7.84 -5.36
CA SER A 26 -4.49 7.69 -5.17
C SER A 26 -4.10 6.85 -3.95
N ALA A 27 -5.06 6.45 -3.11
CA ALA A 27 -4.82 5.58 -1.96
C ALA A 27 -4.59 4.11 -2.33
N PHE A 28 -4.68 3.75 -3.62
CA PHE A 28 -4.52 2.37 -4.11
C PHE A 28 -3.08 1.94 -4.46
N ALA A 29 -2.06 2.66 -3.98
CA ALA A 29 -0.67 2.25 -4.16
C ALA A 29 -0.19 1.38 -2.97
N HIS A 30 -0.35 0.05 -3.09
CA HIS A 30 0.08 -0.92 -2.09
C HIS A 30 1.57 -1.26 -2.27
N HIS A 31 2.48 -0.52 -1.63
CA HIS A 31 3.93 -0.68 -1.82
C HIS A 31 4.63 -1.64 -0.85
N GLY A 32 3.89 -2.47 -0.11
CA GLY A 32 4.44 -3.34 0.94
C GLY A 32 5.54 -4.29 0.49
N ASN A 33 5.52 -4.70 -0.78
CA ASN A 33 6.46 -5.68 -1.32
C ASN A 33 7.43 -5.13 -2.37
N SER A 34 7.44 -3.80 -2.58
CA SER A 34 8.24 -3.15 -3.63
C SER A 34 9.76 -3.30 -3.47
N ALA A 35 10.22 -3.67 -2.27
CA ALA A 35 11.63 -3.96 -1.99
C ALA A 35 12.10 -5.32 -2.53
N TYR A 36 11.20 -6.19 -2.98
CA TYR A 36 11.51 -7.54 -3.42
C TYR A 36 11.32 -7.70 -4.93
N ASP A 37 12.16 -8.52 -5.56
CA ASP A 37 11.96 -8.98 -6.93
C ASP A 37 10.92 -10.11 -6.97
N GLU A 38 9.73 -9.83 -7.48
CA GLU A 38 8.63 -10.80 -7.54
C GLU A 38 8.85 -11.91 -8.58
N GLN A 39 9.78 -11.72 -9.51
CA GLN A 39 10.13 -12.71 -10.54
C GLN A 39 11.20 -13.69 -10.04
N ALA A 40 11.99 -13.32 -9.03
CA ALA A 40 13.11 -14.09 -8.50
C ALA A 40 12.79 -14.74 -7.15
N ARG A 41 11.84 -15.70 -7.14
CA ARG A 41 11.47 -16.40 -5.90
C ARG A 41 12.55 -17.38 -5.46
N VAL A 42 12.96 -17.28 -4.19
CA VAL A 42 13.92 -18.19 -3.55
C VAL A 42 13.31 -18.83 -2.31
N THR A 43 13.77 -20.04 -1.96
CA THR A 43 13.43 -20.69 -0.70
C THR A 43 14.58 -20.51 0.28
N ILE A 44 14.29 -19.93 1.44
CA ILE A 44 15.25 -19.74 2.54
C ILE A 44 14.87 -20.63 3.73
N LYS A 45 15.87 -21.19 4.41
CA LYS A 45 15.70 -21.92 5.67
C LYS A 45 16.57 -21.23 6.71
N GLY A 46 15.93 -20.74 7.77
CA GLY A 46 16.59 -20.03 8.87
C GLY A 46 15.83 -20.20 10.17
N THR A 47 16.39 -19.64 11.23
CA THR A 47 15.73 -19.55 12.54
C THR A 47 15.04 -18.20 12.63
N VAL A 48 13.76 -18.15 13.00
CA VAL A 48 13.06 -16.89 13.25
C VAL A 48 13.66 -16.23 14.49
N THR A 49 14.08 -14.97 14.35
CA THR A 49 14.67 -14.18 15.44
C THR A 49 13.74 -13.10 15.94
N GLU A 50 12.90 -12.54 15.07
CA GLU A 50 11.94 -11.50 15.42
C GLU A 50 10.66 -11.56 14.58
N PHE A 51 9.55 -11.17 15.21
CA PHE A 51 8.28 -10.93 14.54
C PHE A 51 7.79 -9.52 14.83
N VAL A 52 7.76 -8.68 13.81
CA VAL A 52 7.27 -7.30 13.91
C VAL A 52 5.82 -7.27 13.42
N TRP A 53 4.90 -7.22 14.38
CA TRP A 53 3.47 -7.08 14.12
C TRP A 53 3.12 -5.61 13.89
N THR A 54 2.85 -5.26 12.63
CA THR A 54 2.40 -3.91 12.25
C THR A 54 1.44 -3.97 11.06
N ASN A 55 0.57 -2.96 10.95
CA ASN A 55 -0.42 -2.84 9.89
C ASN A 55 0.02 -1.71 8.92
N PRO A 56 0.00 -1.92 7.58
CA PRO A 56 -0.56 -3.08 6.87
C PRO A 56 0.45 -4.20 6.55
N HIS A 57 1.73 -4.05 6.92
CA HIS A 57 2.80 -4.96 6.50
C HIS A 57 3.63 -5.44 7.69
N SER A 58 3.28 -6.60 8.24
CA SER A 58 4.09 -7.29 9.25
C SER A 58 5.35 -7.91 8.63
N GLN A 59 6.39 -8.07 9.44
CA GLN A 59 7.70 -8.59 9.00
C GLN A 59 8.19 -9.70 9.92
N ILE A 60 8.94 -10.65 9.34
CA ILE A 60 9.63 -11.72 10.07
C ILE A 60 11.11 -11.62 9.72
N TYR A 61 11.95 -11.63 10.74
CA TYR A 61 13.41 -11.66 10.58
C TYR A 61 13.92 -13.06 10.87
N LEU A 62 14.90 -13.50 10.08
CA LEU A 62 15.48 -14.82 10.17
C LEU A 62 17.00 -14.72 10.20
N ASP A 63 17.63 -15.52 11.06
CA ASP A 63 19.04 -15.86 10.94
C ASP A 63 19.18 -16.99 9.91
N VAL A 64 19.82 -16.70 8.78
CA VAL A 64 20.07 -17.69 7.72
C VAL A 64 21.56 -18.06 7.73
N LYS A 65 21.87 -19.37 7.69
CA LYS A 65 23.26 -19.82 7.57
C LYS A 65 23.67 -19.91 6.11
N ASP A 66 24.81 -19.30 5.77
CA ASP A 66 25.46 -19.51 4.49
C ASP A 66 26.14 -20.89 4.42
N LYS A 67 26.74 -21.20 3.26
CA LYS A 67 27.47 -22.47 3.02
C LYS A 67 28.66 -22.70 3.97
N ASN A 68 29.17 -21.66 4.61
CA ASN A 68 30.28 -21.71 5.56
C ASN A 68 29.78 -21.72 7.02
N GLY A 69 28.46 -21.73 7.23
CA GLY A 69 27.83 -21.70 8.55
C GLY A 69 27.75 -20.32 9.19
N LYS A 70 28.11 -19.25 8.48
CA LYS A 70 28.00 -17.87 8.96
C LYS A 70 26.56 -17.39 8.83
N ILE A 71 26.08 -16.61 9.81
CA ILE A 71 24.77 -15.95 9.71
C ILE A 71 24.84 -14.79 8.71
N VAL A 72 23.85 -14.73 7.83
CA VAL A 72 23.63 -13.71 6.81
C VAL A 72 22.18 -13.25 6.81
#